data_AF-A0A532VI73-F1
#
_entry.id   AF-A0A532VI73-F1
#
_cell.length_a   1.000
_cell.length_b   1.000
_cell.length_c   1.000
_cell.angle_alpha   90.00
_cell.angle_beta   90.00
_cell.angle_gamma   90.00
#
_symmetry.space_group_name_H-M   'P 1'
#
loop_
_entity.id
_entity.type
_entity.pdbx_description
1 polymer ?
#
loop_
_entity_poly.entity_id
_entity_poly.type
_entity_poly.pdbx_seq_one_letter_code
_entity_poly.pdbx_strand_id
1 'polypeptide(L)'
;MKSLADGQMLKTEISPEEAITYVLSLPIDTLVSGIDSLEVLAQNLKIVRSWRPLSEDKRNTLLEKIAPIASDGHLEWYKTG
;
A
#
# COMPACT_ATOMS: atom_id res chain seq x y z
N MET A 1 -3.08 10.01 -2.60
CA MET A 1 -1.98 9.03 -2.45
C MET A 1 -2.29 7.74 -3.24
N LYS A 2 -1.31 6.97 -3.73
CA LYS A 2 -1.51 5.66 -4.39
C LYS A 2 -0.93 4.55 -3.52
N SER A 3 -1.67 3.47 -3.27
CA SER A 3 -1.24 2.40 -2.36
C SER A 3 -0.29 1.37 -2.98
N LEU A 4 -0.35 1.15 -4.30
CA LEU A 4 0.35 0.04 -4.95
C LEU A 4 1.43 0.44 -5.96
N ALA A 5 1.65 1.76 -6.17
CA ALA A 5 2.64 2.30 -7.10
C ALA A 5 2.61 1.63 -8.49
N ASP A 6 1.45 1.60 -9.16
CA ASP A 6 1.27 0.91 -10.45
C ASP A 6 1.63 -0.59 -10.39
N GLY A 7 1.23 -1.24 -9.29
CA GLY A 7 1.51 -2.65 -9.03
C GLY A 7 2.95 -2.96 -8.64
N GLN A 8 3.88 -1.99 -8.62
CA GLN A 8 5.28 -2.25 -8.23
C GLN A 8 5.37 -2.77 -6.79
N MET A 9 4.51 -2.31 -5.88
CA MET A 9 4.50 -2.81 -4.50
C MET A 9 4.15 -4.31 -4.42
N LEU A 10 3.41 -4.85 -5.39
CA LEU A 10 3.06 -6.29 -5.44
C LEU A 10 4.26 -7.18 -5.79
N LYS A 11 5.39 -6.59 -6.20
CA LYS A 11 6.67 -7.29 -6.38
C LYS A 11 7.41 -7.49 -5.06
N THR A 12 6.92 -6.90 -3.98
CA THR A 12 7.44 -7.07 -2.61
C THR A 12 6.59 -8.07 -1.84
N GLU A 13 6.90 -8.28 -0.55
CA GLU A 13 6.11 -9.14 0.34
C GLU A 13 4.91 -8.43 1.01
N ILE A 14 4.55 -7.23 0.54
CA ILE A 14 3.37 -6.52 1.04
C ILE A 14 2.11 -7.02 0.33
N SER A 15 1.09 -7.35 1.11
CA SER A 15 -0.24 -7.66 0.60
C SER A 15 -1.00 -6.39 0.20
N PRO A 16 -1.99 -6.47 -0.71
CA PRO A 16 -2.88 -5.35 -1.00
C PRO A 16 -3.57 -4.78 0.25
N GLU A 17 -3.95 -5.65 1.20
CA GLU A 17 -4.57 -5.26 2.47
C GLU A 17 -3.62 -4.46 3.36
N GLU A 18 -2.37 -4.91 3.52
CA GLU A 18 -1.34 -4.17 4.26
C GLU A 18 -1.07 -2.79 3.61
N ALA A 19 -0.91 -2.74 2.29
CA ALA A 19 -0.61 -1.51 1.56
C ALA A 19 -1.76 -0.49 1.64
N ILE A 20 -3.00 -0.92 1.39
CA ILE A 20 -4.18 -0.06 1.48
C ILE A 20 -4.39 0.41 2.93
N THR A 21 -4.29 -0.50 3.90
CA THR A 21 -4.49 -0.17 5.31
C THR A 21 -3.42 0.78 5.84
N TYR A 22 -2.16 0.59 5.44
CA TYR A 22 -1.06 1.49 5.77
C TYR A 22 -1.33 2.89 5.24
N VAL A 23 -1.63 3.02 3.95
CA VAL A 23 -1.85 4.34 3.33
C VAL A 23 -3.06 5.06 3.93
N LEU A 24 -4.14 4.36 4.21
CA LEU A 24 -5.31 4.95 4.89
C LEU A 24 -5.03 5.36 6.34
N SER A 25 -3.96 4.83 6.96
CA SER A 25 -3.54 5.20 8.32
C SER A 25 -2.64 6.44 8.37
N LEU A 26 -2.27 6.99 7.21
CA LEU A 26 -1.48 8.23 7.08
C LEU A 26 -2.40 9.46 7.04
N PRO A 27 -1.90 10.67 7.32
CA PRO A 27 -2.66 11.91 7.20
C PRO A 27 -2.89 12.27 5.73
N ILE A 28 -3.81 11.57 5.07
CA ILE A 28 -4.19 11.79 3.67
C ILE A 28 -5.68 12.11 3.57
N ASP A 29 -6.03 12.98 2.62
CA ASP A 29 -7.45 13.27 2.33
C ASP A 29 -8.08 12.22 1.40
N THR A 30 -7.28 11.57 0.54
CA THR A 30 -7.79 10.66 -0.48
C THR A 30 -6.76 9.59 -0.87
N LEU A 31 -7.23 8.34 -0.92
CA LEU A 31 -6.54 7.21 -1.56
C LEU A 31 -7.11 6.99 -2.96
N VAL A 32 -6.22 6.93 -3.96
CA VAL A 32 -6.54 6.52 -5.33
C VAL A 32 -6.06 5.08 -5.51
N SER A 33 -7.00 4.16 -5.78
CA SER A 33 -6.71 2.73 -5.96
C SER A 33 -6.97 2.30 -7.41
N GLY A 34 -6.08 1.49 -7.98
CA GLY A 34 -6.27 0.87 -9.28
C GLY A 34 -7.24 -0.31 -9.17
N ILE A 35 -8.18 -0.39 -10.11
CA ILE A 35 -9.19 -1.45 -10.19
C ILE A 35 -9.32 -1.81 -11.67
N ASP A 36 -8.88 -3.02 -12.04
CA ASP A 36 -8.96 -3.56 -13.41
C ASP A 36 -10.06 -4.62 -13.57
N SER A 37 -10.67 -5.03 -12.45
CA SER A 37 -11.64 -6.12 -12.41
C SER A 37 -12.63 -5.96 -11.24
N LEU A 38 -13.77 -6.63 -11.34
CA LEU A 38 -14.78 -6.66 -10.26
C LEU A 38 -14.26 -7.40 -9.01
N GLU A 39 -13.34 -8.34 -9.17
CA GLU A 39 -12.73 -9.05 -8.05
C GLU A 39 -11.84 -8.10 -7.22
N VAL A 40 -10.96 -7.32 -7.88
CA VAL A 40 -10.15 -6.30 -7.21
C VAL A 40 -11.03 -5.22 -6.57
N LEU A 41 -12.13 -4.83 -7.23
CA LEU A 41 -13.11 -3.93 -6.62
C LEU A 41 -13.68 -4.53 -5.32
N ALA A 42 -14.13 -5.78 -5.35
CA ALA A 42 -14.72 -6.45 -4.20
C ALA A 42 -13.69 -6.61 -3.06
N GLN A 43 -12.43 -6.96 -3.38
CA GLN A 43 -11.33 -7.01 -2.42
C GLN A 43 -11.10 -5.65 -1.76
N ASN A 44 -10.94 -4.59 -2.56
CA ASN A 44 -10.71 -3.23 -2.06
C ASN A 44 -11.87 -2.76 -1.17
N LEU A 45 -13.12 -3.02 -1.59
CA LEU A 45 -14.31 -2.70 -0.80
C LEU A 45 -14.34 -3.44 0.54
N LYS A 46 -13.95 -4.72 0.57
CA LYS A 46 -13.84 -5.49 1.81
C LYS A 46 -12.82 -4.87 2.76
N ILE A 47 -11.63 -4.53 2.25
CA ILE A 47 -10.55 -3.92 3.05
C ILE A 47 -11.04 -2.61 3.67
N VAL A 48 -11.57 -1.68 2.87
CA VAL A 48 -11.98 -0.36 3.39
C VAL A 48 -13.18 -0.43 4.34
N ARG A 49 -14.09 -1.39 4.17
CA ARG A 49 -15.23 -1.60 5.08
C ARG A 49 -14.82 -2.15 6.44
N SER A 50 -13.72 -2.91 6.50
CA SER A 50 -13.19 -3.50 7.73
C SER A 50 -12.00 -2.73 8.31
N TRP A 51 -11.58 -1.65 7.64
CA TRP A 51 -10.39 -0.91 7.96
C TRP A 51 -10.43 -0.27 9.35
N ARG A 52 -9.27 -0.28 10.02
CA ARG A 52 -8.97 0.50 11.21
C ARG A 52 -7.55 1.07 11.07
N PRO A 53 -7.30 2.30 11.55
CA PRO A 53 -5.96 2.87 11.53
C PRO A 53 -4.94 1.96 12.22
N LEU A 54 -3.77 1.80 11.61
CA LEU A 54 -2.62 1.17 12.25
C LEU A 54 -2.06 2.07 13.35
N SER A 55 -1.72 1.45 14.48
CA SER A 55 -0.85 2.10 15.48
C SER A 55 0.52 2.39 14.89
N GLU A 56 1.25 3.30 15.53
CA GLU A 56 2.60 3.66 15.11
C GLU A 56 3.54 2.44 15.07
N ASP A 57 3.52 1.61 16.11
CA ASP A 57 4.32 0.37 16.15
C ASP A 57 4.04 -0.54 14.97
N LYS A 58 2.76 -0.75 14.63
CA LYS A 58 2.37 -1.60 13.49
C LYS A 58 2.82 -1.01 12.15
N ARG A 59 2.79 0.31 12.01
CA ARG A 59 3.34 0.98 10.82
C ARG A 59 4.85 0.79 10.73
N ASN A 60 5.57 0.93 11.84
CA ASN A 60 7.02 0.76 11.89
C ASN A 60 7.43 -0.69 11.59
N THR A 61 6.74 -1.68 12.15
CA THR A 61 6.97 -3.10 11.81
C THR A 61 6.76 -3.38 10.32
N LEU A 62 5.73 -2.79 9.70
CA LEU A 62 5.50 -2.95 8.27
C LEU A 62 6.61 -2.28 7.44
N LEU A 63 7.09 -1.11 7.85
CA LEU A 63 8.21 -0.43 7.20
C LEU A 63 9.50 -1.26 7.31
N GLU A 64 9.82 -1.79 8.49
CA GLU A 64 10.99 -2.64 8.72
C GLU A 64 10.95 -3.92 7.87
N LYS A 65 9.77 -4.56 7.74
CA LYS A 65 9.56 -5.73 6.88
C LYS A 65 9.90 -5.43 5.42
N ILE A 66 9.54 -4.26 4.92
CA ILE A 66 9.64 -3.92 3.49
C ILE A 66 10.96 -3.20 3.14
N ALA A 67 11.61 -2.55 4.10
CA ALA A 67 12.84 -1.78 3.89
C ALA A 67 13.95 -2.53 3.12
N PRO A 68 14.25 -3.82 3.38
CA PRO A 68 15.31 -4.53 2.66
C PRO A 68 15.07 -4.64 1.14
N ILE A 69 13.82 -4.53 0.70
CA ILE A 69 13.42 -4.68 -0.71
C ILE A 69 13.16 -3.32 -1.37
N ALA A 70 12.69 -2.31 -0.62
CA ALA A 70 12.19 -1.07 -1.22
C ALA A 70 13.07 0.18 -0.98
N SER A 71 14.14 0.10 -0.19
CA SER A 71 14.88 1.28 0.26
C SER A 71 15.82 1.90 -0.78
N ASP A 72 16.17 1.18 -1.84
CA ASP A 72 17.10 1.65 -2.89
C ASP A 72 16.41 2.47 -4.00
N GLY A 73 15.09 2.66 -3.91
CA GLY A 73 14.30 3.45 -4.85
C GLY A 73 13.98 2.79 -6.18
N HIS A 74 14.39 1.54 -6.44
CA HIS A 74 14.18 0.89 -7.75
C HIS A 74 12.70 0.69 -8.12
N LEU A 75 11.82 0.61 -7.12
CA LEU A 75 10.37 0.52 -7.29
C LEU A 75 9.73 1.85 -7.69
N GLU A 76 10.47 2.96 -7.59
CA GLU A 76 10.03 4.30 -7.94
C GLU A 76 10.62 4.78 -9.27
N TRP A 77 10.63 3.91 -10.29
CA TRP A 77 11.25 4.16 -11.60
C TRP A 77 10.89 5.48 -12.30
N TYR A 78 9.72 6.05 -11.98
CA TYR A 78 9.25 7.34 -12.50
C TYR A 78 9.87 8.57 -11.79
N LYS A 79 10.64 8.36 -10.72
CA LYS A 79 11.33 9.39 -9.92
C LYS A 79 12.86 9.29 -9.98
N THR A 80 13.40 8.17 -10.43
CA THR A 80 14.85 7.89 -10.47
C THR A 80 15.52 8.35 -11.77
N GLY A 81 15.07 9.49 -12.32
CA GLY A 81 15.65 10.10 -13.53
C GLY A 81 16.98 10.78 -13.28
#